data_AF-A0AAU9X3S2-F1
#
_entry.id   AF-A0AAU9X3S2-F1
#
_cell.length_a   1.000
_cell.length_b   1.000
_cell.length_c   1.000
_cell.angle_alpha   90.00
_cell.angle_beta   90.00
_cell.angle_gamma   90.00
#
_symmetry.space_group_name_H-M   'P 1'
#
loop_
_entity.id
_entity.type
_entity.pdbx_description
1 polymer ?
#
loop_
_entity_poly.entity_id
_entity_poly.type
_entity_poly.pdbx_seq_one_letter_code
_entity_poly.pdbx_strand_id
1 'polypeptide(L)'
;MTLLVACFNCGFLLQLLFKAAEWKSLPLMAASLAEGAKVNWVNEEDERKTALHQSVLGGSLPACEFLLQNGAKINQKDKRGRGTLHHAALLGQTGPILLFLKRGGNQHDVDENGEDPLTIALKQTNADIVTLLRLARLNEEMREDNEIAQGDVTFNDVFRDFSNMASRDPDRLKRNFDSSGPSRQTQL
;
A
#
# COMPACT_ATOMS: atom_id res chain seq x y z
N MET A 1 37.52 -11.59 22.82
CA MET A 1 37.27 -10.18 23.15
C MET A 1 36.40 -9.43 22.10
N THR A 2 35.68 -10.12 21.21
CA THR A 2 34.93 -9.47 20.11
C THR A 2 33.41 -9.53 20.23
N LEU A 3 32.82 -10.32 21.13
CA LEU A 3 31.35 -10.41 21.27
C LEU A 3 30.73 -9.42 22.27
N LEU A 4 31.51 -8.81 23.18
CA LEU A 4 30.95 -7.91 24.19
C LEU A 4 30.74 -6.45 23.71
N VAL A 5 31.42 -6.02 22.65
CA VAL A 5 31.30 -4.65 22.11
C VAL A 5 29.99 -4.46 21.31
N ALA A 6 29.41 -5.54 20.77
CA ALA A 6 28.17 -5.47 20.00
C ALA A 6 26.93 -5.13 20.85
N CYS A 7 26.90 -5.51 22.13
CA CYS A 7 25.73 -5.27 22.98
C CYS A 7 25.60 -3.83 23.50
N PHE A 8 26.71 -3.12 23.76
CA PHE A 8 26.64 -1.72 24.19
C PHE A 8 26.33 -0.76 23.03
N ASN A 9 26.73 -1.10 21.80
CA ASN A 9 26.45 -0.28 20.61
C ASN A 9 25.04 -0.47 20.03
N CYS A 10 24.36 -1.58 20.32
CA CYS A 10 23.03 -1.85 19.76
C CYS A 10 21.99 -0.82 20.19
N GLY A 11 21.98 -0.39 21.46
CA GLY A 11 21.04 0.65 21.92
C GLY A 11 21.28 2.01 21.27
N PHE A 12 22.55 2.40 21.14
CA PHE A 12 22.95 3.68 20.55
C PHE A 12 22.63 3.76 19.06
N LEU A 13 22.92 2.71 18.28
CA LEU A 13 22.68 2.71 16.83
C LEU A 13 21.19 2.72 16.46
N LEU A 14 20.35 2.03 17.26
CA LEU A 14 18.90 2.02 17.05
C LEU A 14 18.29 3.40 17.36
N GLN A 15 18.76 4.05 18.43
CA GLN A 15 18.41 5.43 18.74
C GLN A 15 18.94 6.41 17.69
N LEU A 16 20.09 6.14 17.07
CA LEU A 16 20.68 7.01 16.06
C LEU A 16 19.85 7.06 14.78
N LEU A 17 19.40 5.92 14.23
CA LEU A 17 18.52 5.93 13.06
C LEU A 17 17.21 6.66 13.36
N PHE A 18 16.64 6.40 14.55
CA PHE A 18 15.41 7.02 15.02
C PHE A 18 15.52 8.56 15.08
N LYS A 19 16.58 9.08 15.70
CA LYS A 19 16.82 10.53 15.79
C LYS A 19 17.27 11.16 14.48
N ALA A 20 18.07 10.46 13.68
CA ALA A 20 18.51 10.94 12.37
C ALA A 20 17.32 11.15 11.41
N ALA A 21 16.28 10.30 11.49
CA ALA A 21 15.06 10.45 10.72
C ALA A 21 14.29 11.73 11.11
N GLU A 22 14.18 12.03 12.40
CA GLU A 22 13.59 13.27 12.93
C GLU A 22 14.38 14.51 12.45
N TRP A 23 15.72 14.42 12.49
CA TRP A 23 16.63 15.50 12.07
C TRP A 23 16.84 15.60 10.56
N LYS A 24 16.16 14.78 9.75
CA LYS A 24 16.22 14.79 8.28
C LYS A 24 17.61 14.48 7.72
N SER A 25 18.46 13.82 8.50
CA SER A 25 19.85 13.57 8.13
C SER A 25 20.00 12.24 7.40
N LEU A 26 19.82 12.25 6.08
CA LEU A 26 20.04 11.07 5.23
C LEU A 26 21.44 10.45 5.42
N PRO A 27 22.54 11.22 5.56
CA PRO A 27 23.86 10.62 5.79
C PRO A 27 23.93 9.82 7.09
N LEU A 28 23.35 10.34 8.18
CA LEU A 28 23.33 9.62 9.46
C LEU A 28 22.41 8.41 9.42
N MET A 29 21.28 8.50 8.71
CA MET A 29 20.39 7.36 8.50
C MET A 29 21.10 6.25 7.72
N ALA A 30 21.80 6.61 6.63
CA ALA A 30 22.57 5.67 5.83
C ALA A 30 23.71 5.03 6.63
N ALA A 31 24.47 5.82 7.39
CA ALA A 31 25.52 5.30 8.27
C ALA A 31 24.93 4.35 9.32
N SER A 32 23.81 4.71 9.96
CA SER A 32 23.17 3.86 10.97
C SER A 32 22.73 2.51 10.38
N LEU A 33 22.12 2.50 9.19
CA LEU A 33 21.73 1.26 8.52
C LEU A 33 22.93 0.41 8.11
N ALA A 34 24.03 1.05 7.64
CA ALA A 34 25.27 0.35 7.30
C ALA A 34 25.90 -0.34 8.52
N GLU A 35 25.80 0.26 9.70
CA GLU A 35 26.24 -0.32 10.98
C GLU A 35 25.24 -1.36 11.56
N GLY A 36 24.18 -1.69 10.82
CA GLY A 36 23.23 -2.74 11.20
C GLY A 36 22.03 -2.28 12.04
N ALA A 37 21.71 -0.98 12.06
CA ALA A 37 20.49 -0.51 12.69
C ALA A 37 19.25 -1.17 12.05
N LYS A 38 18.32 -1.63 12.87
CA LYS A 38 17.07 -2.25 12.40
C LYS A 38 16.10 -1.14 11.97
N VAL A 39 15.79 -1.08 10.68
CA VAL A 39 14.86 -0.08 10.09
C VAL A 39 13.48 -0.03 10.78
N ASN A 40 12.98 -1.19 11.22
CA ASN A 40 11.69 -1.34 11.89
C ASN A 40 11.80 -1.40 13.42
N TRP A 41 12.90 -0.90 13.99
CA TRP A 41 13.02 -0.79 15.43
C TRP A 41 11.96 0.16 15.99
N VAL A 42 11.48 -0.21 17.18
CA VAL A 42 10.43 0.48 17.91
C VAL A 42 11.05 1.08 19.16
N ASN A 43 10.84 2.38 19.36
CA ASN A 43 11.27 3.06 20.57
C ASN A 43 10.20 2.91 21.67
N GLU A 44 10.44 2.02 22.63
CA GLU A 44 9.50 1.76 23.74
C GLU A 44 9.32 2.99 24.67
N GLU A 45 10.29 3.91 24.70
CA GLU A 45 10.27 5.12 25.52
C GLU A 45 9.55 6.29 24.82
N ASP A 46 9.46 6.28 23.48
CA ASP A 46 8.80 7.32 22.68
C ASP A 46 7.58 6.74 21.94
N GLU A 47 6.55 6.43 22.72
CA GLU A 47 5.23 6.01 22.23
C GLU A 47 5.29 4.85 21.22
N ARG A 48 6.26 3.94 21.30
CA ARG A 48 6.44 2.84 20.33
C ARG A 48 6.54 3.32 18.87
N LYS A 49 7.08 4.52 18.64
CA LYS A 49 7.32 5.04 17.29
C LYS A 49 8.50 4.32 16.64
N THR A 50 8.53 4.34 15.31
CA THR A 50 9.63 3.86 14.48
C THR A 50 10.34 5.05 13.81
N ALA A 51 11.48 4.80 13.16
CA ALA A 51 12.16 5.82 12.37
C ALA A 51 11.25 6.44 11.28
N LEU A 52 10.32 5.65 10.71
CA LEU A 52 9.38 6.15 9.71
C LEU A 52 8.33 7.10 10.29
N HIS A 53 7.94 6.92 11.56
CA HIS A 53 7.12 7.91 12.26
C HIS A 53 7.92 9.21 12.47
N GLN A 54 9.17 9.09 12.88
CA GLN A 54 10.05 10.24 13.13
C GLN A 54 10.35 11.04 11.87
N SER A 55 10.48 10.41 10.69
CA SER A 55 10.65 11.17 9.43
C SER A 55 9.43 12.02 9.08
N VAL A 56 8.22 11.58 9.46
CA VAL A 56 6.97 12.35 9.31
C VAL A 56 6.93 13.50 10.32
N LEU A 57 7.29 13.25 11.59
CA LEU A 57 7.38 14.30 12.62
C LEU A 57 8.42 15.37 12.26
N GLY A 58 9.56 14.96 11.70
CA GLY A 58 10.53 15.89 11.13
C GLY A 58 9.98 16.62 9.90
N GLY A 59 9.07 16.01 9.13
CA GLY A 59 8.55 16.56 7.88
C GLY A 59 9.54 16.43 6.72
N SER A 60 10.28 15.32 6.66
CA SER A 60 11.24 15.02 5.59
C SER A 60 10.70 13.94 4.67
N LEU A 61 10.12 14.36 3.54
CA LEU A 61 9.70 13.45 2.48
C LEU A 61 10.86 12.56 1.96
N PRO A 62 12.09 13.09 1.75
CA PRO A 62 13.23 12.24 1.38
C PRO A 62 13.56 11.17 2.43
N ALA A 63 13.46 11.49 3.74
CA ALA A 63 13.69 10.51 4.79
C ALA A 63 12.60 9.43 4.81
N CYS A 64 11.33 9.81 4.61
CA CYS A 64 10.24 8.85 4.46
C CYS A 64 10.51 7.87 3.30
N GLU A 65 10.88 8.41 2.13
CA GLU A 65 11.17 7.59 0.95
C GLU A 65 12.39 6.69 1.18
N PHE A 66 13.47 7.22 1.74
CA PHE A 66 14.68 6.46 2.05
C PHE A 66 14.39 5.27 2.97
N LEU A 67 13.61 5.47 4.03
CA LEU A 67 13.25 4.40 4.96
C LEU A 67 12.38 3.32 4.30
N LEU A 68 11.42 3.72 3.46
CA LEU A 68 10.58 2.77 2.71
C LEU A 68 11.40 1.96 1.71
N GLN A 69 12.35 2.59 1.01
CA GLN A 69 13.28 1.89 0.11
C GLN A 69 14.17 0.89 0.88
N ASN A 70 14.43 1.14 2.16
CA ASN A 70 15.19 0.25 3.05
C ASN A 70 14.30 -0.72 3.86
N GLY A 71 13.04 -0.93 3.45
CA GLY A 71 12.17 -1.96 4.04
C GLY A 71 11.44 -1.55 5.32
N ALA A 72 11.25 -0.25 5.56
CA ALA A 72 10.37 0.22 6.62
C ALA A 72 8.93 -0.25 6.40
N LYS A 73 8.28 -0.74 7.46
CA LYS A 73 6.88 -1.18 7.45
C LYS A 73 5.96 0.05 7.51
N ILE A 74 5.28 0.31 6.42
CA ILE A 74 4.42 1.49 6.25
C ILE A 74 3.24 1.57 7.23
N ASN A 75 2.65 0.41 7.55
CA ASN A 75 1.45 0.29 8.40
C ASN A 75 1.77 -0.03 9.87
N GLN A 76 3.03 0.13 10.30
CA GLN A 76 3.37 -0.07 11.71
C GLN A 76 2.67 1.00 12.55
N LYS A 77 2.00 0.58 13.63
CA LYS A 77 1.28 1.45 14.55
C LYS A 77 2.13 1.81 15.76
N ASP A 78 2.03 3.06 16.21
CA ASP A 78 2.57 3.55 17.47
C ASP A 78 1.70 3.08 18.66
N LYS A 79 2.05 3.50 19.88
CA LYS A 79 1.35 3.12 21.12
C LYS A 79 -0.11 3.58 21.15
N ARG A 80 -0.48 4.60 20.37
CA ARG A 80 -1.84 5.14 20.26
C ARG A 80 -2.62 4.53 19.10
N GLY A 81 -2.11 3.45 18.51
CA GLY A 81 -2.69 2.81 17.33
C GLY A 81 -2.50 3.60 16.03
N ARG A 82 -1.72 4.69 16.03
CA ARG A 82 -1.56 5.56 14.87
C ARG A 82 -0.45 5.05 13.97
N GLY A 83 -0.76 4.89 12.68
CA GLY A 83 0.25 4.67 11.63
C GLY A 83 0.78 5.98 11.04
N THR A 84 1.68 5.86 10.06
CA THR A 84 2.33 7.00 9.39
C THR A 84 1.33 7.94 8.68
N LEU A 85 0.27 7.40 8.09
CA LEU A 85 -0.82 8.18 7.49
C LEU A 85 -1.60 9.02 8.52
N HIS A 86 -1.80 8.51 9.74
CA HIS A 86 -2.47 9.27 10.82
C HIS A 86 -1.62 10.47 11.22
N HIS A 87 -0.31 10.27 11.41
CA HIS A 87 0.63 11.35 11.74
C HIS A 87 0.72 12.39 10.61
N ALA A 88 0.80 11.95 9.35
CA ALA A 88 0.84 12.87 8.22
C ALA A 88 -0.45 13.70 8.10
N ALA A 89 -1.63 13.11 8.38
CA ALA A 89 -2.90 13.82 8.41
C ALA A 89 -2.98 14.81 9.58
N LEU A 90 -2.56 14.40 10.78
CA LEU A 90 -2.49 15.27 11.98
C LEU A 90 -1.61 16.50 11.74
N LEU A 91 -0.48 16.33 11.05
CA LEU A 91 0.49 17.39 10.77
C LEU A 91 0.18 18.17 9.49
N GLY A 92 -0.87 17.81 8.74
CA GLY A 92 -1.23 18.50 7.50
C GLY A 92 -0.25 18.31 6.34
N GLN A 93 0.49 17.19 6.29
CA GLN A 93 1.57 16.96 5.33
C GLN A 93 1.10 16.18 4.08
N THR A 94 0.79 16.88 2.99
CA THR A 94 0.29 16.29 1.73
C THR A 94 1.28 15.37 1.03
N GLY A 95 2.57 15.71 1.01
CA GLY A 95 3.62 14.91 0.36
C GLY A 95 3.74 13.48 0.93
N PRO A 96 3.94 13.32 2.25
CA PRO A 96 3.93 12.02 2.91
C PRO A 96 2.62 11.24 2.71
N ILE A 97 1.44 11.89 2.75
CA ILE A 97 0.16 11.23 2.43
C ILE A 97 0.22 10.59 1.05
N LEU A 98 0.59 11.36 0.02
CA LEU A 98 0.66 10.86 -1.35
C LEU A 98 1.68 9.73 -1.51
N LEU A 99 2.86 9.86 -0.90
CA LEU A 99 3.90 8.83 -0.91
C LEU A 99 3.39 7.54 -0.28
N PHE A 100 2.76 7.62 0.90
CA PHE A 100 2.31 6.45 1.64
C PHE A 100 1.17 5.73 0.94
N LEU A 101 0.17 6.46 0.42
CA LEU A 101 -0.90 5.85 -0.38
C LEU A 101 -0.34 5.11 -1.61
N LYS A 102 0.59 5.73 -2.34
CA LYS A 102 1.27 5.08 -3.49
C LYS A 102 2.04 3.82 -3.10
N ARG A 103 2.46 3.69 -1.84
CA ARG A 103 3.24 2.57 -1.31
C ARG A 103 2.36 1.54 -0.58
N GLY A 104 1.04 1.60 -0.74
CA GLY A 104 0.11 0.65 -0.13
C GLY A 104 -0.13 0.89 1.36
N GLY A 105 -0.01 2.14 1.81
CA GLY A 105 -0.37 2.53 3.17
C GLY A 105 -1.87 2.34 3.40
N ASN A 106 -2.24 1.68 4.49
CA ASN A 106 -3.64 1.45 4.85
C ASN A 106 -4.25 2.73 5.41
N GLN A 107 -5.19 3.32 4.66
CA GLN A 107 -5.92 4.53 5.04
C GLN A 107 -7.27 4.26 5.72
N HIS A 108 -7.57 3.00 6.03
CA HIS A 108 -8.83 2.58 6.69
C HIS A 108 -8.63 2.14 8.13
N ASP A 109 -7.38 1.94 8.55
CA ASP A 109 -7.05 1.69 9.95
C ASP A 109 -7.47 2.86 10.82
N VAL A 110 -8.05 2.56 11.98
CA VAL A 110 -8.38 3.54 13.02
C VAL A 110 -7.37 3.48 14.16
N ASP A 111 -7.15 4.63 14.80
CA ASP A 111 -6.38 4.76 16.03
C ASP A 111 -7.20 4.40 17.29
N GLU A 112 -6.61 4.56 18.48
CA GLU A 112 -7.30 4.29 19.76
C GLU A 112 -8.52 5.19 20.02
N ASN A 113 -8.64 6.33 19.34
CA ASN A 113 -9.81 7.21 19.41
C ASN A 113 -10.89 6.82 18.40
N GLY A 114 -10.66 5.76 17.61
CA GLY A 114 -11.54 5.37 16.51
C GLY A 114 -11.42 6.27 15.29
N GLU A 115 -10.32 7.03 15.15
CA GLU A 115 -10.11 7.96 14.05
C GLU A 115 -9.21 7.34 12.99
N ASP A 116 -9.70 7.29 11.74
CA ASP A 116 -8.87 7.00 10.57
C ASP A 116 -8.18 8.29 10.07
N PRO A 117 -7.21 8.20 9.14
CA PRO A 117 -6.53 9.38 8.59
C PRO A 117 -7.49 10.41 7.96
N LEU A 118 -8.62 9.97 7.38
CA LEU A 118 -9.61 10.86 6.78
C LEU A 118 -10.37 11.67 7.85
N THR A 119 -10.79 11.02 8.93
CA THR A 119 -11.48 11.64 10.06
C THR A 119 -10.58 12.68 10.73
N ILE A 120 -9.29 12.36 10.90
CA ILE A 120 -8.29 13.30 11.37
C ILE A 120 -8.20 14.52 10.42
N ALA A 121 -8.07 14.29 9.11
CA ALA A 121 -7.95 15.38 8.13
C ALA A 121 -9.19 16.29 8.09
N LEU A 122 -10.39 15.73 8.28
CA LEU A 122 -11.63 16.48 8.41
C LEU A 122 -11.63 17.36 9.67
N LYS A 123 -11.20 16.83 10.82
CA LYS A 123 -11.07 17.60 12.07
C LYS A 123 -10.02 18.71 11.98
N GLN A 124 -8.93 18.48 11.24
CA GLN A 124 -7.91 19.48 10.96
C GLN A 124 -8.32 20.47 9.86
N THR A 125 -9.51 20.32 9.26
CA THR A 125 -10.01 21.15 8.15
C THR A 125 -9.06 21.25 6.94
N ASN A 126 -8.30 20.19 6.67
CA ASN A 126 -7.33 20.16 5.58
C ASN A 126 -7.98 19.58 4.29
N ALA A 127 -8.52 20.47 3.46
CA ALA A 127 -9.27 20.09 2.26
C ALA A 127 -8.43 19.29 1.25
N ASP A 128 -7.14 19.58 1.12
CA ASP A 128 -6.25 18.89 0.18
C ASP A 128 -6.06 17.42 0.59
N ILE A 129 -5.77 17.17 1.87
CA ILE A 129 -5.60 15.80 2.38
C ILE A 129 -6.92 15.03 2.34
N VAL A 130 -8.04 15.67 2.68
CA VAL A 130 -9.37 15.06 2.54
C VAL A 130 -9.61 14.62 1.09
N THR A 131 -9.27 15.48 0.13
CA THR A 131 -9.42 15.17 -1.29
C THR A 131 -8.51 14.00 -1.71
N LEU A 132 -7.24 14.02 -1.32
CA LEU A 132 -6.28 12.95 -1.63
C LEU A 132 -6.74 11.59 -1.10
N LEU A 133 -7.18 11.52 0.16
CA LEU A 133 -7.64 10.27 0.78
C LEU A 133 -8.94 9.77 0.11
N ARG A 134 -9.90 10.64 -0.16
CA ARG A 134 -11.14 10.26 -0.85
C ARG A 134 -10.89 9.73 -2.25
N LEU A 135 -10.04 10.41 -3.03
CA LEU A 135 -9.65 9.95 -4.36
C LEU A 135 -8.93 8.60 -4.32
N ALA A 136 -8.08 8.38 -3.31
CA ALA A 136 -7.42 7.09 -3.15
C ALA A 136 -8.42 5.96 -2.85
N ARG A 137 -9.44 6.20 -2.01
CA ARG A 137 -10.51 5.21 -1.76
C ARG A 137 -11.31 4.88 -3.02
N LEU A 138 -11.72 5.89 -3.78
CA LEU A 138 -12.41 5.69 -5.05
C LEU A 138 -11.56 4.86 -6.03
N ASN A 139 -10.25 5.08 -6.05
CA ASN A 139 -9.34 4.30 -6.90
C ASN A 139 -9.18 2.84 -6.43
N GLU A 140 -9.37 2.54 -5.15
CA GLU A 140 -9.39 1.17 -4.63
C GLU A 140 -10.66 0.45 -5.11
N GLU A 141 -11.83 1.09 -4.98
CA GLU A 141 -13.12 0.56 -5.45
C GLU A 141 -13.11 0.25 -6.95
N MET A 142 -12.60 1.17 -7.78
CA MET A 142 -12.49 0.96 -9.23
C MET A 142 -11.55 -0.17 -9.64
N ARG A 143 -10.59 -0.57 -8.77
CA ARG A 143 -9.72 -1.72 -9.04
C ARG A 143 -10.41 -3.03 -8.71
N GLU A 144 -11.18 -3.06 -7.64
CA GLU A 144 -11.93 -4.24 -7.19
C GLU A 144 -13.00 -4.66 -8.24
N ASP A 145 -13.67 -3.70 -8.87
CA ASP A 145 -14.63 -3.98 -9.95
C ASP A 145 -13.99 -4.55 -11.23
N ASN A 146 -12.68 -4.33 -11.43
CA ASN A 146 -11.97 -4.78 -12.62
C ASN A 146 -11.39 -6.20 -12.46
N GLU A 147 -11.33 -6.75 -11.24
CA GLU A 147 -10.97 -8.15 -11.00
C GLU A 147 -12.06 -9.12 -11.48
N ILE A 148 -13.31 -8.66 -11.62
CA ILE A 148 -14.40 -9.44 -12.25
C ILE A 148 -14.16 -9.61 -13.77
N ALA A 149 -13.37 -8.75 -14.40
CA ALA A 149 -13.09 -8.80 -15.84
C ALA A 149 -11.90 -9.71 -16.23
N GLN A 150 -11.03 -10.09 -15.28
CA GLN A 150 -9.78 -10.82 -15.57
C GLN A 150 -9.84 -12.34 -15.35
N GLY A 151 -11.03 -12.89 -15.15
CA GLY A 151 -11.23 -14.29 -14.79
C GLY A 151 -12.34 -14.98 -15.57
N ASP A 152 -12.52 -14.66 -16.85
CA ASP A 152 -13.37 -15.48 -17.72
C ASP A 152 -12.64 -16.81 -17.99
N VAL A 153 -12.65 -17.70 -16.98
CA VAL A 153 -12.38 -19.14 -17.12
C VAL A 153 -13.15 -19.66 -18.34
N THR A 154 -14.36 -19.14 -18.58
CA THR A 154 -15.15 -19.37 -19.78
C THR A 154 -14.39 -19.08 -21.07
N PHE A 155 -13.63 -17.98 -21.19
CA PHE A 155 -12.93 -17.67 -22.45
C PHE A 155 -11.77 -18.65 -22.72
N ASN A 156 -10.95 -18.92 -21.71
CA ASN A 156 -9.83 -19.86 -21.86
C ASN A 156 -10.32 -21.31 -22.02
N ASP A 157 -11.39 -21.70 -21.33
CA ASP A 157 -12.00 -23.02 -21.45
C ASP A 157 -12.70 -23.19 -22.79
N VAL A 158 -13.43 -22.19 -23.28
CA VAL A 158 -14.00 -22.18 -24.62
C VAL A 158 -12.89 -22.29 -25.66
N PHE A 159 -11.81 -21.52 -25.54
CA PHE A 159 -10.69 -21.60 -26.49
C PHE A 159 -10.01 -22.97 -26.46
N ARG A 160 -9.84 -23.56 -25.28
CA ARG A 160 -9.27 -24.91 -25.10
C ARG A 160 -10.20 -25.98 -25.69
N ASP A 161 -11.50 -25.89 -25.47
CA ASP A 161 -12.50 -26.80 -26.01
C ASP A 161 -12.61 -26.71 -27.52
N PHE A 162 -12.58 -25.49 -28.08
CA PHE A 162 -12.50 -25.27 -29.52
C PHE A 162 -11.23 -25.88 -30.10
N SER A 163 -10.07 -25.66 -29.45
CA SER A 163 -8.79 -26.22 -29.89
C SER A 163 -8.80 -27.76 -29.84
N ASN A 164 -9.40 -28.35 -28.81
CA ASN A 164 -9.56 -29.80 -28.68
C ASN A 164 -10.53 -30.38 -29.70
N MET A 165 -11.66 -29.71 -29.94
CA MET A 165 -12.68 -30.13 -30.90
C MET A 165 -12.13 -30.07 -32.33
N ALA A 166 -11.45 -28.99 -32.70
CA ALA A 166 -10.76 -28.85 -33.98
C ALA A 166 -9.74 -29.97 -34.23
N SER A 167 -9.05 -30.42 -33.17
CA SER A 167 -8.00 -31.44 -33.28
C SER A 167 -8.55 -32.86 -33.38
N ARG A 168 -9.69 -33.16 -32.73
CA ARG A 168 -10.26 -34.52 -32.65
C ARG A 168 -11.34 -34.79 -33.69
N ASP A 169 -12.12 -33.78 -34.04
CA ASP A 169 -13.26 -33.90 -34.94
C ASP A 169 -13.57 -32.55 -35.64
N PRO A 170 -12.81 -32.22 -36.71
CA PRO A 170 -12.91 -30.92 -37.38
C PRO A 170 -14.24 -30.73 -38.12
N ASP A 171 -14.96 -31.81 -38.43
CA ASP A 171 -16.24 -31.73 -39.14
C ASP A 171 -17.35 -31.11 -38.27
N ARG A 172 -17.21 -31.15 -36.94
CA ARG A 172 -18.12 -30.51 -35.99
C ARG A 172 -18.05 -28.99 -35.98
N LEU A 173 -17.03 -28.39 -36.60
CA LEU A 173 -16.91 -26.94 -36.76
C LEU A 173 -17.66 -26.41 -38.00
N LYS A 174 -18.23 -27.31 -38.83
CA LYS A 174 -18.96 -26.90 -40.03
C LYS A 174 -20.30 -26.29 -39.64
N ARG A 175 -20.55 -25.04 -40.05
CA ARG A 175 -21.89 -24.46 -40.04
C ARG A 175 -22.70 -25.15 -41.14
N ASN A 176 -23.65 -25.99 -40.73
CA ASN A 176 -24.68 -26.46 -41.64
C ASN A 176 -25.58 -25.26 -41.97
N PHE A 177 -25.43 -24.70 -43.17
CA PHE A 177 -26.44 -23.83 -43.76
C PHE A 177 -27.59 -24.72 -44.23
N ASP A 178 -28.42 -25.17 -43.30
CA ASP A 178 -29.70 -25.76 -43.68
C ASP A 178 -30.58 -24.64 -44.24
N SER A 179 -30.81 -24.71 -45.54
CA SER A 179 -31.59 -23.75 -46.34
C SER A 179 -33.10 -23.81 -46.08
N SER A 180 -33.53 -24.37 -44.96
CA SER A 180 -34.91 -24.32 -44.49
C SER A 180 -35.07 -23.19 -43.46
N GLY A 181 -35.14 -21.95 -43.95
CA GLY A 181 -35.55 -20.82 -43.11
C GLY A 181 -36.98 -21.03 -42.58
N PRO A 182 -37.28 -20.71 -41.31
CA PRO A 182 -38.63 -20.82 -40.80
C PRO A 182 -39.51 -19.77 -41.48
N SER A 183 -40.54 -20.23 -42.19
CA SER A 183 -41.61 -19.38 -42.71
C SER A 183 -42.21 -18.59 -41.56
N ARG A 184 -42.05 -17.26 -41.56
CA ARG A 184 -42.80 -16.37 -40.67
C ARG A 184 -44.27 -16.43 -41.06
N GLN A 185 -45.05 -17.28 -40.39
CA GLN A 185 -46.49 -17.05 -40.29
C GLN A 185 -46.71 -15.90 -39.31
N THR A 186 -46.90 -14.72 -39.86
CA THR A 186 -47.54 -13.61 -39.16
C THR A 186 -49.04 -13.91 -39.16
N GLN A 187 -49.64 -14.14 -38.00
CA GLN A 187 -51.09 -14.06 -37.83
C GLN A 187 -51.42 -12.87 -36.94
N LEU A 188 -52.42 -12.12 -37.44
CA LEU A 188 -53.01 -10.89 -36.94
C LEU A 188 -53.69 -11.07 -35.58
#